data_AF-A0A318B233-F1
#
_entry.id   AF-A0A318B233-F1
#
_cell.length_a   1.000
_cell.length_b   1.000
_cell.length_c   1.000
_cell.angle_alpha   90.00
_cell.angle_beta   90.00
_cell.angle_gamma   90.00
#
_symmetry.space_group_name_H-M   'P 1'
#
loop_
_entity.id
_entity.type
_entity.pdbx_description
1 polymer ?
#
loop_
_entity_poly.entity_id
_entity_poly.type
_entity_poly.pdbx_seq_one_letter_code
_entity_poly.pdbx_strand_id
1 'polypeptide(L)'
;MPSFRLPVRTAAVAFVALLAAACAHERAANSAYAWAYLNEPGEGPKLAYGRPSSDEVLLMLACPTAGGPVEVSASGIAGGAIALASRDQTSRLAAKTADDGGTGPFLLARTSPRDPALGNFRRTGDLAILNAGKRHSISASSDERVRVKAFFEACDT
;
A
#
# COMPACT_ATOMS: atom_id res chain seq x y z
N MET A 1 -41.95 -59.57 -18.06
CA MET A 1 -43.22 -58.87 -17.74
C MET A 1 -43.98 -59.78 -16.78
N PRO A 2 -44.46 -59.34 -15.60
CA PRO A 2 -45.02 -58.02 -15.31
C PRO A 2 -44.32 -57.30 -14.13
N SER A 3 -44.93 -56.19 -13.74
CA SER A 3 -44.34 -54.99 -13.16
C SER A 3 -44.99 -54.60 -11.83
N PHE A 4 -44.38 -53.60 -11.15
CA PHE A 4 -44.98 -52.63 -10.19
C PHE A 4 -45.25 -53.16 -8.75
N ARG A 5 -44.95 -52.46 -7.63
CA ARG A 5 -44.84 -51.02 -7.32
C ARG A 5 -43.86 -50.73 -6.16
N LEU A 6 -43.27 -49.54 -6.19
CA LEU A 6 -42.56 -48.87 -5.07
C LEU A 6 -43.56 -48.21 -4.08
N PRO A 7 -43.16 -48.07 -2.81
CA PRO A 7 -43.41 -46.88 -1.99
C PRO A 7 -42.06 -46.17 -1.74
N VAL A 8 -41.81 -44.96 -2.25
CA VAL A 8 -42.29 -43.64 -1.81
C VAL A 8 -41.80 -43.28 -0.40
N ARG A 9 -40.88 -42.29 -0.42
CA ARG A 9 -40.58 -41.25 0.57
C ARG A 9 -39.70 -41.62 1.77
N THR A 10 -38.43 -41.23 1.64
CA THR A 10 -37.73 -40.54 2.73
C THR A 10 -36.90 -39.42 2.12
N ALA A 11 -37.17 -38.20 2.59
CA ALA A 11 -36.47 -37.00 2.22
C ALA A 11 -35.03 -37.07 2.74
N ALA A 12 -34.05 -36.89 1.87
CA ALA A 12 -32.69 -36.59 2.27
C ALA A 12 -32.39 -35.14 1.89
N VAL A 13 -32.23 -34.36 2.95
CA VAL A 13 -32.01 -32.92 3.02
C VAL A 13 -30.74 -32.50 2.29
N ALA A 14 -30.83 -31.31 1.69
CA ALA A 14 -29.78 -30.52 1.06
C ALA A 14 -28.41 -30.60 1.75
N PHE A 15 -27.39 -30.94 0.99
CA PHE A 15 -26.00 -30.58 1.28
C PHE A 15 -25.28 -30.35 -0.05
N VAL A 16 -24.87 -29.11 -0.29
CA VAL A 16 -23.58 -28.66 -0.90
C VAL A 16 -23.80 -27.19 -1.31
N ALA A 17 -23.62 -26.28 -0.36
CA ALA A 17 -23.45 -24.85 -0.62
C ALA A 17 -22.35 -24.33 0.29
N LEU A 18 -21.10 -24.72 0.03
CA LEU A 18 -19.93 -24.33 0.83
C LEU A 18 -18.67 -24.29 -0.06
N LEU A 19 -18.59 -23.36 -1.00
CA LEU A 19 -17.35 -23.00 -1.70
C LEU A 19 -17.31 -21.50 -2.08
N ALA A 20 -17.48 -20.61 -1.10
CA ALA A 20 -17.26 -19.18 -1.29
C ALA A 20 -16.45 -18.54 -0.15
N ALA A 21 -15.51 -19.29 0.45
CA ALA A 21 -14.57 -18.77 1.43
C ALA A 21 -13.12 -18.91 0.93
N ALA A 22 -12.85 -18.34 -0.25
CA ALA A 22 -11.49 -18.21 -0.76
C ALA A 22 -11.31 -16.82 -1.35
N CYS A 23 -10.26 -16.13 -0.88
CA CYS A 23 -9.77 -14.82 -1.33
C CYS A 23 -10.36 -13.56 -0.67
N ALA A 24 -10.73 -13.62 0.60
CA ALA A 24 -10.47 -12.47 1.49
C ALA A 24 -9.12 -12.72 2.17
N HIS A 25 -8.04 -12.70 1.37
CA HIS A 25 -6.71 -12.55 1.94
C HIS A 25 -6.64 -11.10 2.41
N GLU A 26 -7.20 -10.83 3.59
CA GLU A 26 -6.89 -9.61 4.33
C GLU A 26 -5.37 -9.60 4.42
N ARG A 27 -4.75 -8.77 3.57
CA ARG A 27 -3.33 -8.45 3.69
C ARG A 27 -3.18 -7.88 5.08
N ALA A 28 -2.71 -8.72 6.01
CA ALA A 28 -2.51 -8.31 7.39
C ALA A 28 -1.66 -7.04 7.38
N ALA A 29 -2.28 -5.93 7.76
CA ALA A 29 -1.55 -4.70 8.00
C ALA A 29 -0.53 -5.01 9.10
N ASN A 30 0.74 -4.65 8.87
CA ASN A 30 1.75 -4.75 9.91
C ASN A 30 1.40 -3.73 11.00
N SER A 31 0.86 -4.18 12.12
CA SER A 31 0.38 -3.31 13.21
C SER A 31 1.49 -2.52 13.90
N ALA A 32 2.77 -2.85 13.66
CA ALA A 32 3.90 -2.10 14.21
C ALA A 32 4.16 -0.77 13.47
N TYR A 33 3.59 -0.59 12.27
CA TYR A 33 3.82 0.58 11.43
C TYR A 33 2.50 1.14 10.92
N ALA A 34 2.44 2.47 10.79
CA ALA A 34 1.24 3.17 10.38
C ALA A 34 1.57 4.29 9.39
N TRP A 35 0.57 4.68 8.60
CA TRP A 35 0.63 5.89 7.80
C TRP A 35 0.24 7.12 8.61
N ALA A 36 1.10 8.13 8.59
CA ALA A 36 0.87 9.44 9.17
C ALA A 36 0.93 10.52 8.08
N TYR A 37 0.00 11.47 8.14
CA TYR A 37 0.02 12.66 7.28
C TYR A 37 0.48 13.85 8.12
N LEU A 38 1.45 14.59 7.60
CA LEU A 38 2.03 15.79 8.20
C LEU A 38 1.97 16.92 7.17
N ASN A 39 1.65 18.13 7.59
CA ASN A 39 1.60 19.29 6.71
C ASN A 39 2.00 20.54 7.47
N GLU A 40 3.28 20.61 7.80
CA GLU A 40 3.84 21.71 8.57
C GLU A 40 4.10 22.93 7.66
N PRO A 41 3.82 24.15 8.12
CA PRO A 41 4.11 25.37 7.37
C PRO A 41 5.59 25.43 6.95
N GLY A 42 5.82 25.63 5.64
CA GLY A 42 7.18 25.74 5.08
C GLY A 42 7.85 24.42 4.72
N GLU A 43 7.30 23.26 5.11
CA GLU A 43 7.84 21.94 4.76
C GLU A 43 7.05 21.24 3.64
N GLY A 44 5.79 21.63 3.45
CA GLY A 44 4.87 21.00 2.51
C GLY A 44 4.27 19.69 3.04
N PRO A 45 3.28 19.12 2.32
CA PRO A 45 2.62 17.89 2.72
C PRO A 45 3.58 16.71 2.63
N LYS A 46 3.54 15.87 3.67
CA LYS A 46 4.30 14.63 3.82
C LYS A 46 3.38 13.49 4.25
N LEU A 47 3.62 12.31 3.71
CA LEU A 47 2.94 11.08 4.09
C LEU A 47 4.00 10.03 4.43
N ALA A 48 4.11 9.68 5.69
CA ALA A 48 5.15 8.81 6.22
C ALA A 48 4.56 7.47 6.65
N TYR A 49 5.19 6.37 6.24
CA TYR A 49 4.97 5.04 6.77
C TYR A 49 6.09 4.70 7.75
N GLY A 50 5.77 4.67 9.03
CA GLY A 50 6.75 4.59 10.11
C GLY A 50 6.18 3.98 11.38
N ARG A 51 7.07 3.72 12.35
CA ARG A 51 6.64 3.23 13.67
C ARG A 51 6.00 4.39 14.43
N PRO A 52 4.76 4.24 14.95
CA PRO A 52 4.12 5.30 15.72
C PRO A 52 5.00 5.78 16.89
N SER A 53 5.00 7.10 17.14
CA SER A 53 5.76 7.73 18.24
C SER A 53 7.27 7.44 18.20
N SER A 54 7.85 7.36 17.02
CA SER A 54 9.27 7.10 16.79
C SER A 54 9.75 7.83 15.55
N ASP A 55 11.05 8.13 15.49
CA ASP A 55 11.72 8.71 14.31
C ASP A 55 12.01 7.67 13.21
N GLU A 56 11.46 6.46 13.34
CA GLU A 56 11.68 5.37 12.40
C GLU A 56 10.67 5.44 11.27
N VAL A 57 11.14 5.90 10.11
CA VAL A 57 10.35 6.02 8.88
C VAL A 57 10.94 5.12 7.80
N LEU A 58 10.13 4.18 7.29
CA LEU A 58 10.55 3.24 6.25
C LEU A 58 10.31 3.79 4.85
N LEU A 59 9.24 4.55 4.66
CA LEU A 59 8.91 5.21 3.40
C LEU A 59 8.28 6.57 3.69
N MET A 60 8.69 7.60 2.98
CA MET A 60 8.02 8.90 3.01
C MET A 60 7.78 9.41 1.59
N LEU A 61 6.56 9.91 1.37
CA LEU A 61 6.20 10.71 0.21
C LEU A 61 6.16 12.17 0.64
N ALA A 62 6.75 13.07 -0.14
CA ALA A 62 6.72 14.51 0.11
C ALA A 62 6.41 15.28 -1.18
N CYS A 63 5.63 16.35 -1.07
CA CYS A 63 5.42 17.29 -2.17
C CYS A 63 5.89 18.68 -1.72
N PRO A 64 7.19 19.01 -1.89
CA PRO A 64 7.73 20.30 -1.44
C PRO A 64 7.16 21.49 -2.23
N THR A 65 6.55 21.22 -3.40
CA THR A 65 5.89 22.23 -4.22
C THR A 65 4.59 21.64 -4.78
N ALA A 66 3.51 22.38 -4.56
CA ALA A 66 2.21 22.20 -5.21
C ALA A 66 2.34 21.90 -6.72
N GLY A 67 1.72 20.81 -7.19
CA GLY A 67 1.78 20.39 -8.60
C GLY A 67 3.17 19.95 -9.10
N GLY A 68 4.18 19.94 -8.23
CA GLY A 68 5.54 19.50 -8.51
C GLY A 68 5.71 17.98 -8.46
N PRO A 69 6.95 17.48 -8.57
CA PRO A 69 7.23 16.06 -8.38
C PRO A 69 6.98 15.63 -6.93
N VAL A 70 6.54 14.38 -6.77
CA VAL A 70 6.53 13.70 -5.47
C VAL A 70 7.94 13.19 -5.22
N GLU A 71 8.53 13.58 -4.09
CA GLU A 71 9.76 13.00 -3.59
C GLU A 71 9.43 11.73 -2.80
N VAL A 72 10.15 10.66 -3.07
CA VAL A 72 9.98 9.35 -2.44
C VAL A 72 11.29 9.00 -1.76
N SER A 73 11.27 8.86 -0.44
CA SER A 73 12.42 8.40 0.33
C SER A 73 12.12 7.06 0.98
N ALA A 74 13.11 6.17 1.03
CA ALA A 74 12.96 4.84 1.60
C ALA A 74 14.22 4.40 2.35
N SER A 75 14.03 3.91 3.58
CA SER A 75 15.10 3.47 4.48
C SER A 75 15.14 1.94 4.55
N GLY A 76 16.30 1.38 4.92
CA GLY A 76 16.45 -0.07 5.07
C GLY A 76 16.39 -0.86 3.76
N ILE A 77 16.48 -0.18 2.61
CA ILE A 77 16.58 -0.80 1.29
C ILE A 77 17.84 -0.29 0.57
N ALA A 78 18.47 -1.16 -0.21
CA ALA A 78 19.70 -0.87 -0.93
C ALA A 78 19.51 -1.01 -2.45
N GLY A 79 20.41 -0.41 -3.22
CA GLY A 79 20.42 -0.45 -4.68
C GLY A 79 20.21 0.91 -5.33
N GLY A 80 19.88 0.94 -6.62
CA GLY A 80 19.72 2.16 -7.41
C GLY A 80 18.28 2.54 -7.75
N ALA A 81 17.29 1.89 -7.12
CA ALA A 81 15.88 2.16 -7.41
C ALA A 81 14.96 1.85 -6.21
N ILE A 82 13.89 2.64 -6.08
CA ILE A 82 12.74 2.36 -5.22
C ILE A 82 11.66 1.76 -6.11
N ALA A 83 11.23 0.53 -5.82
CA ALA A 83 10.15 -0.12 -6.57
C ALA A 83 8.87 -0.13 -5.74
N LEU A 84 7.85 0.57 -6.23
CA LEU A 84 6.53 0.66 -5.63
C LEU A 84 5.54 -0.18 -6.43
N ALA A 85 4.66 -0.91 -5.75
CA ALA A 85 3.61 -1.68 -6.39
C ALA A 85 2.27 -1.42 -5.73
N SER A 86 1.23 -1.22 -6.53
CA SER A 86 -0.13 -1.05 -6.06
C SER A 86 -1.08 -1.74 -7.04
N ARG A 87 -1.83 -2.72 -6.53
CA ARG A 87 -2.60 -3.65 -7.35
C ARG A 87 -1.72 -4.30 -8.43
N ASP A 88 -2.12 -4.15 -9.70
CA ASP A 88 -1.49 -4.61 -10.93
C ASP A 88 -0.40 -3.65 -11.46
N GLN A 89 -0.29 -2.45 -10.89
CA GLN A 89 0.66 -1.44 -11.33
C GLN A 89 1.96 -1.52 -10.51
N THR A 90 3.09 -1.37 -11.20
CA THR A 90 4.42 -1.31 -10.58
C THR A 90 5.21 -0.16 -11.19
N SER A 91 5.77 0.67 -10.33
CA SER A 91 6.63 1.80 -10.68
C SER A 91 8.03 1.54 -10.14
N ARG A 92 9.04 1.56 -11.02
CA ARG A 92 10.44 1.43 -10.64
C ARG A 92 11.12 2.78 -10.79
N LEU A 93 11.34 3.45 -9.66
CA LEU A 93 11.85 4.81 -9.59
C LEU A 93 13.37 4.77 -9.47
N ALA A 94 14.10 5.36 -10.41
CA ALA A 94 15.54 5.52 -10.27
C ALA A 94 15.83 6.37 -9.02
N ALA A 95 16.73 5.89 -8.16
CA ALA A 95 16.99 6.47 -6.86
C ALA A 95 18.49 6.69 -6.65
N LYS A 96 18.81 7.68 -5.82
CA LYS A 96 20.16 7.95 -5.34
C LYS A 96 20.22 7.69 -3.85
N THR A 97 21.35 7.18 -3.38
CA THR A 97 21.62 7.16 -1.93
C THR A 97 21.84 8.58 -1.44
N ALA A 98 21.19 8.92 -0.34
CA ALA A 98 21.37 10.16 0.41
C ALA A 98 21.60 9.81 1.89
N ASP A 99 22.15 10.75 2.62
CA ASP A 99 22.39 10.68 4.06
C ASP A 99 22.17 12.09 4.61
N ASP A 100 21.34 12.20 5.64
CA ASP A 100 21.02 13.45 6.32
C ASP A 100 21.81 13.64 7.63
N GLY A 101 22.75 12.73 7.92
CA GLY A 101 23.51 12.69 9.18
C GLY A 101 22.71 12.14 10.37
N GLY A 102 21.50 11.62 10.14
CA GLY A 102 20.59 11.09 11.16
C GLY A 102 20.47 9.56 11.10
N THR A 103 19.31 9.07 10.65
CA THR A 103 18.85 7.66 10.74
C THR A 103 19.62 6.69 9.83
N GLY A 104 20.73 7.14 9.22
CA GLY A 104 21.56 6.40 8.29
C GLY A 104 21.15 6.62 6.83
N PRO A 105 21.82 5.95 5.88
CA PRO A 105 21.60 6.16 4.46
C PRO A 105 20.21 5.69 4.04
N PHE A 106 19.60 6.45 3.14
CA PHE A 106 18.30 6.16 2.53
C PHE A 106 18.38 6.34 1.01
N LEU A 107 17.42 5.74 0.30
CA LEU A 107 17.23 6.00 -1.12
C LEU A 107 16.26 7.18 -1.31
N LEU A 108 16.61 8.08 -2.23
CA LEU A 108 15.77 9.20 -2.64
C LEU A 108 15.48 9.11 -4.14
N ALA A 109 14.21 9.16 -4.50
CA ALA A 109 13.73 9.22 -5.86
C ALA A 109 12.72 10.36 -6.03
N ARG A 110 12.47 10.74 -7.29
CA ARG A 110 11.38 11.65 -7.65
C ARG A 110 10.47 10.96 -8.65
N THR A 111 9.17 11.18 -8.53
CA THR A 111 8.19 10.71 -9.50
C THR A 111 7.13 11.77 -9.76
N SER A 112 6.31 11.54 -10.78
CA SER A 112 5.15 12.38 -11.06
C SER A 112 4.04 12.11 -10.04
N PRO A 113 3.23 13.11 -9.65
CA PRO A 113 1.96 12.88 -8.94
C PRO A 113 1.01 11.92 -9.67
N ARG A 114 1.19 11.75 -10.99
CA ARG A 114 0.41 10.84 -11.84
C ARG A 114 1.03 9.45 -12.00
N ASP A 115 2.06 9.12 -11.22
CA ASP A 115 2.67 7.78 -11.20
C ASP A 115 1.59 6.68 -11.04
N PRO A 116 1.58 5.61 -11.87
CA PRO A 116 0.49 4.63 -11.84
C PRO A 116 0.32 3.91 -10.49
N ALA A 117 1.43 3.56 -9.83
CA ALA A 117 1.37 2.91 -8.52
C ALA A 117 0.87 3.88 -7.44
N LEU A 118 1.34 5.13 -7.44
CA LEU A 118 0.83 6.14 -6.51
C LEU A 118 -0.64 6.50 -6.80
N GLY A 119 -1.06 6.54 -8.06
CA GLY A 119 -2.44 6.75 -8.46
C GLY A 119 -3.37 5.64 -7.97
N ASN A 120 -2.94 4.38 -8.03
CA ASN A 120 -3.68 3.27 -7.43
C ASN A 120 -3.68 3.35 -5.90
N PHE A 121 -2.58 3.73 -5.27
CA PHE A 121 -2.49 3.92 -3.83
C PHE A 121 -3.45 5.03 -3.35
N ARG A 122 -3.48 6.18 -4.01
CA ARG A 122 -4.43 7.27 -3.76
C ARG A 122 -5.88 6.78 -3.75
N ARG A 123 -6.26 5.94 -4.73
CA ARG A 123 -7.64 5.44 -4.85
C ARG A 123 -7.97 4.35 -3.82
N THR A 124 -7.02 3.45 -3.57
CA THR A 124 -7.32 2.17 -2.92
C THR A 124 -6.73 2.01 -1.52
N GLY A 125 -5.70 2.77 -1.18
CA GLY A 125 -4.86 2.52 0.00
C GLY A 125 -3.88 1.36 -0.18
N ASP A 126 -3.89 0.64 -1.30
CA ASP A 126 -2.94 -0.46 -1.54
C ASP A 126 -1.57 0.11 -1.93
N LEU A 127 -0.52 -0.29 -1.22
CA LEU A 127 0.86 -0.02 -1.62
C LEU A 127 1.77 -1.12 -1.07
N ALA A 128 2.81 -1.41 -1.81
CA ALA A 128 3.86 -2.32 -1.41
C ALA A 128 5.21 -1.82 -1.92
N ILE A 129 6.27 -2.11 -1.16
CA ILE A 129 7.65 -1.96 -1.60
C ILE A 129 8.10 -3.30 -2.17
N LEU A 130 8.70 -3.27 -3.35
CA LEU A 130 9.38 -4.44 -3.91
C LEU A 130 10.87 -4.35 -3.58
N ASN A 131 11.37 -5.26 -2.75
CA ASN A 131 12.77 -5.31 -2.37
C ASN A 131 13.29 -6.75 -2.45
N ALA A 132 14.47 -6.94 -3.06
CA ALA A 132 15.08 -8.26 -3.23
C ALA A 132 14.12 -9.35 -3.77
N GLY A 133 13.26 -9.00 -4.71
CA GLY A 133 12.25 -9.90 -5.29
C GLY A 133 11.04 -10.20 -4.40
N LYS A 134 10.95 -9.61 -3.21
CA LYS A 134 9.83 -9.76 -2.27
C LYS A 134 8.92 -8.54 -2.30
N ARG A 135 7.62 -8.78 -2.13
CA ARG A 135 6.60 -7.74 -1.99
C ARG A 135 6.28 -7.53 -0.52
N HIS A 136 6.59 -6.35 0.01
CA HIS A 136 6.31 -5.96 1.38
C HIS A 136 5.09 -5.03 1.38
N SER A 137 3.95 -5.54 1.84
CA SER A 137 2.73 -4.75 1.91
C SER A 137 2.87 -3.66 2.96
N ILE A 138 2.54 -2.43 2.57
CA ILE A 138 2.46 -1.26 3.43
C ILE A 138 1.12 -0.58 3.19
N SER A 139 0.07 -1.39 2.98
CA SER A 139 -1.25 -0.90 2.62
C SER A 139 -1.85 -0.11 3.79
N ALA A 140 -2.50 1.00 3.48
CA ALA A 140 -3.23 1.80 4.46
C ALA A 140 -4.49 1.03 4.92
N SER A 141 -4.67 0.94 6.23
CA SER A 141 -5.92 0.56 6.87
C SER A 141 -7.06 1.51 6.48
N SER A 142 -8.30 1.12 6.77
CA SER A 142 -9.50 1.93 6.48
C SER A 142 -9.35 3.38 6.97
N ASP A 143 -8.83 3.55 8.18
CA ASP A 143 -8.75 4.84 8.86
C ASP A 143 -7.57 5.68 8.34
N GLU A 144 -6.51 5.01 7.88
CA GLU A 144 -5.35 5.64 7.25
C GLU A 144 -5.64 6.16 5.84
N ARG A 145 -6.61 5.59 5.12
CA ARG A 145 -6.95 6.04 3.76
C ARG A 145 -7.36 7.51 3.70
N VAL A 146 -7.94 8.04 4.78
CA VAL A 146 -8.26 9.47 4.89
C VAL A 146 -6.99 10.33 4.83
N ARG A 147 -5.91 9.89 5.50
CA ARG A 147 -4.60 10.55 5.50
C ARG A 147 -3.91 10.46 4.15
N VAL A 148 -4.00 9.30 3.49
CA VAL A 148 -3.51 9.12 2.11
C VAL A 148 -4.20 10.10 1.16
N LYS A 149 -5.53 10.21 1.24
CA LYS A 149 -6.31 11.14 0.40
C LYS A 149 -5.91 12.59 0.66
N ALA A 150 -5.81 13.00 1.93
CA ALA A 150 -5.42 14.36 2.31
C ALA A 150 -4.04 14.76 1.75
N PHE A 151 -3.06 13.85 1.78
CA PHE A 151 -1.76 14.07 1.18
C PHE A 151 -1.85 14.38 -0.32
N PHE A 152 -2.49 13.51 -1.10
CA PHE A 152 -2.58 13.71 -2.55
C PHE A 152 -3.44 14.93 -2.93
N GLU A 153 -4.44 15.29 -2.12
CA GLU A 153 -5.19 16.54 -2.31
C GLU A 153 -4.31 17.77 -2.10
N ALA A 154 -3.49 17.79 -1.04
CA ALA A 154 -2.57 18.89 -0.78
C ALA A 154 -1.42 18.98 -1.81
N CYS A 155 -1.02 17.85 -2.42
CA CYS A 155 -0.02 17.85 -3.49
C CYS A 155 -0.54 18.39 -4.82
N ASP A 156 -1.84 18.26 -5.09
CA ASP A 156 -2.46 18.66 -6.36
C ASP A 156 -2.70 20.18 -6.46
N THR A 157 -2.79 20.87 -5.31
CA THR A 157 -3.17 22.29 -5.18
C THR A 157 -2.00 23.22 -5.00
#